data_AF-A0AAD6FCM4-F1
#
_entry.id   AF-A0AAD6FCM4-F1
#
_cell.length_a   1.000
_cell.length_b   1.000
_cell.length_c   1.000
_cell.angle_alpha   90.00
_cell.angle_beta   90.00
_cell.angle_gamma   90.00
#
_symmetry.space_group_name_H-M   'P 1'
#
loop_
_entity.id
_entity.type
_entity.pdbx_description
1 polymer ?
#
loop_
_entity_poly.entity_id
_entity_poly.type
_entity_poly.pdbx_seq_one_letter_code
_entity_poly.pdbx_strand_id
1 'polypeptide(L)' 'DPVNTSCGHSYCMKCITGFWDGEDEKKIHGCPQCRQSFTPRPVLLKNTMLAALDLRLKEKRRKL' A
#
# COMPACT_ATOMS: atom_id res chain seq x y z
N ASP A 1 2.47 8.27 -0.77
CA ASP A 1 2.00 7.78 0.54
C ASP A 1 2.01 6.27 0.59
N PRO A 2 3.06 5.65 1.15
CA PRO A 2 3.10 4.23 1.38
C PRO A 2 2.14 3.83 2.53
N VAL A 3 1.56 2.64 2.39
CA VAL A 3 0.69 1.99 3.37
C VAL A 3 1.11 0.53 3.53
N ASN A 4 0.88 -0.03 4.71
CA ASN A 4 1.11 -1.45 4.96
C ASN A 4 -0.22 -2.18 5.06
N THR A 5 -0.30 -3.36 4.45
CA THR A 5 -1.37 -4.32 4.72
C THR A 5 -1.06 -5.08 6.01
N SER A 6 -2.07 -5.74 6.59
CA SER A 6 -1.91 -6.56 7.80
C SER A 6 -1.00 -7.78 7.59
N CYS A 7 -0.73 -8.17 6.35
CA CYS A 7 0.25 -9.19 6.00
C CYS A 7 1.70 -8.66 5.89
N GLY A 8 1.93 -7.38 6.19
CA GLY A 8 3.26 -6.75 6.24
C GLY A 8 3.79 -6.23 4.90
N HIS A 9 3.07 -6.44 3.79
CA HIS A 9 3.45 -5.91 2.49
C HIS A 9 3.06 -4.44 2.34
N SER A 10 3.87 -3.69 1.58
CA SER A 10 3.73 -2.23 1.48
C SER A 10 3.44 -1.80 0.05
N TYR A 11 2.48 -0.90 -0.12
CA TYR A 11 2.08 -0.36 -1.41
C TYR A 11 1.86 1.14 -1.32
N CYS A 12 1.80 1.83 -2.47
CA CYS A 12 1.25 3.19 -2.47
C CYS A 12 -0.26 3.13 -2.21
N MET A 13 -0.82 4.08 -1.45
CA MET A 13 -2.27 4.13 -1.14
C MET A 13 -3.13 3.95 -2.40
N LYS A 14 -2.88 4.77 -3.43
CA LYS A 14 -3.61 4.70 -4.71
C LYS A 14 -3.51 3.33 -5.39
N CYS A 15 -2.34 2.68 -5.28
CA CYS A 15 -2.04 1.42 -5.95
C CYS A 15 -2.86 0.27 -5.35
N ILE A 16 -2.88 0.15 -4.02
CA ILE A 16 -3.62 -0.93 -3.35
C ILE A 16 -5.13 -0.65 -3.35
N THR A 17 -5.53 0.62 -3.22
CA THR A 17 -6.94 1.01 -3.34
C THR A 17 -7.47 0.68 -4.73
N GLY A 18 -6.78 1.10 -5.80
CA GLY A 18 -7.19 0.81 -7.17
C GLY A 18 -7.17 -0.68 -7.53
N PHE A 19 -6.23 -1.45 -6.96
CA PHE A 19 -6.24 -2.91 -7.09
C PHE A 19 -7.51 -3.53 -6.50
N TRP A 20 -7.89 -3.11 -5.28
CA TRP A 20 -9.10 -3.60 -4.62
C TRP A 20 -10.39 -3.10 -5.26
N ASP A 21 -10.44 -1.87 -5.77
CA ASP A 21 -11.62 -1.32 -6.45
C ASP A 21 -11.92 -2.08 -7.75
N GLY A 22 -10.89 -2.61 -8.44
CA GLY A 22 -11.06 -3.50 -9.59
C GLY A 22 -11.55 -4.91 -9.24
N GLU A 23 -11.44 -5.33 -7.97
CA GLU A 23 -11.90 -6.64 -7.47
C GLU A 23 -13.27 -6.57 -6.76
N ASP A 24 -13.96 -5.41 -6.76
CA ASP A 24 -15.20 -5.21 -5.99
C ASP A 24 -16.34 -6.17 -6.38
N GLU A 25 -16.33 -6.78 -7.57
CA GLU A 25 -17.26 -7.86 -7.93
C GLU A 25 -17.09 -9.12 -7.08
N LYS A 26 -15.87 -9.39 -6.55
CA LYS A 26 -15.55 -10.61 -5.80
C LYS A 26 -15.64 -10.45 -4.29
N LYS A 27 -15.83 -9.24 -3.76
CA LYS A 27 -15.86 -8.90 -2.31
C LYS A 27 -14.66 -9.40 -1.49
N ILE A 28 -13.59 -9.86 -2.13
CA ILE A 28 -12.39 -10.39 -1.48
C ILE A 28 -11.25 -9.44 -1.84
N HIS A 29 -10.66 -8.80 -0.83
CA HIS A 29 -9.56 -7.89 -1.03
C HIS A 29 -8.25 -8.64 -0.78
N GLY A 30 -7.57 -9.06 -1.85
CA GLY A 30 -6.33 -9.83 -1.75
C GLY A 30 -5.08 -8.96 -1.60
N CYS A 31 -4.05 -9.49 -0.94
CA CYS A 31 -2.69 -8.96 -1.05
C CYS A 31 -2.09 -9.32 -2.42
N PRO A 32 -1.62 -8.34 -3.22
CA PRO A 32 -0.99 -8.62 -4.52
C PRO A 32 0.24 -9.54 -4.46
N GLN A 33 1.00 -9.54 -3.34
CA GLN A 33 2.22 -10.34 -3.20
C GLN A 33 1.97 -11.74 -2.65
N CYS A 34 1.27 -11.87 -1.53
CA CYS A 34 1.11 -13.16 -0.84
C CYS A 34 -0.28 -13.78 -0.97
N ARG A 35 -1.20 -13.10 -1.67
CA ARG A 35 -2.59 -13.53 -1.88
C ARG A 35 -3.40 -13.75 -0.60
N GLN A 36 -2.92 -13.26 0.56
CA GLN A 36 -3.71 -13.25 1.77
C GLN A 36 -4.97 -12.40 1.55
N SER A 37 -6.11 -12.99 1.83
CA SER A 37 -7.43 -12.38 1.68
C SER A 37 -7.79 -11.53 2.90
N PHE A 38 -8.44 -10.40 2.66
CA PHE A 38 -9.00 -9.53 3.69
C PHE A 38 -10.50 -9.35 3.45
N THR A 39 -11.30 -9.76 4.42
CA THR A 39 -12.76 -9.60 4.42
C THR A 39 -13.23 -9.21 5.83
N PRO A 40 -13.82 -8.02 6.05
CA PRO A 40 -14.10 -6.96 5.08
C PRO A 40 -12.83 -6.21 4.59
N ARG A 41 -13.00 -5.21 3.72
CA ARG A 41 -11.91 -4.34 3.26
C ARG A 41 -11.16 -3.72 4.46
N PRO A 42 -9.84 -3.92 4.59
CA PRO A 42 -9.11 -3.40 5.74
C PRO A 42 -8.86 -1.90 5.58
N VAL A 43 -8.82 -1.19 6.71
CA VAL A 43 -8.42 0.22 6.74
C VAL A 43 -6.92 0.32 6.51
N LEU A 44 -6.53 1.13 5.53
CA LEU A 44 -5.12 1.36 5.20
C LEU A 44 -4.54 2.51 6.02
N LEU A 45 -3.49 2.21 6.78
CA LEU A 45 -2.75 3.20 7.57
C LEU A 45 -1.46 3.59 6.87
N LYS A 46 -1.13 4.88 6.89
CA LYS A 46 0.11 5.41 6.31
C LYS A 46 1.32 4.87 7.08
N ASN A 47 2.31 4.38 6.35
CA ASN A 47 3.60 4.03 6.91
C ASN A 47 4.49 5.29 6.96
N THR A 48 4.52 5.95 8.12
CA THR A 48 5.26 7.20 8.33
C THR A 48 6.77 7.03 8.16
N MET A 49 7.32 5.89 8.58
CA MET A 49 8.75 5.58 8.43
C MET A 49 9.13 5.46 6.95
N LEU A 50 8.37 4.69 6.17
CA LEU A 50 8.64 4.53 4.74
C LEU A 50 8.41 5.84 3.97
N ALA A 51 7.43 6.64 4.38
CA ALA A 51 7.22 7.97 3.82
C ALA A 51 8.42 8.90 4.07
N ALA A 52 8.97 8.90 5.28
CA ALA A 52 10.15 9.70 5.61
C ALA A 52 11.40 9.28 4.82
N LEU A 53 11.60 7.97 4.62
CA LEU A 53 12.70 7.46 3.80
C LEU A 53 12.56 7.85 2.32
N ASP A 54 11.37 7.71 1.74
CA ASP A 54 11.08 8.13 0.36
C ASP A 54 11.34 9.64 0.16
N LEU A 55 10.94 10.47 1.12
CA LEU A 55 11.23 11.91 1.10
C LEU A 55 12.73 12.19 1.10
N ARG A 56 13.50 11.54 1.99
CA ARG A 56 14.97 11.71 2.05
C ARG A 56 15.65 11.27 0.75
N LEU A 57 15.20 10.17 0.15
CA LEU A 57 15.74 9.69 -1.13
C LEU A 57 15.46 10.69 -2.26
N LYS A 58 14.25 11.25 -2.32
CA LYS A 58 13.88 12.30 -3.28
C LYS A 58 14.70 13.57 -3.08
N GLU A 59 14.97 13.96 -1.84
CA GLU A 59 15.82 15.11 -1.54
C GLU A 59 17.26 14.88 -2.02
N LYS A 60 17.84 13.70 -1.74
CA LYS A 60 19.18 13.34 -2.25
C LYS A 60 19.25 13.38 -3.77
N ARG A 61 18.24 12.84 -4.46
CA ARG A 61 18.15 12.86 -5.94
C ARG A 61 18.04 14.24 -6.55
N ARG A 62 17.51 15.23 -5.82
CA ARG A 62 17.41 16.63 -6.30
C ARG A 62 18.70 17.43 -6.13
N LYS A 63 19.60 16.96 -5.25
CA LYS A 63 20.91 17.57 -4.99
C LYS A 63 22.03 16.95 -5.83
N LEU A 64 21.74 15.85 -6.51
CA LEU A 64 22.54 15.25 -7.58
C LEU A 64 22.20 15.95 -8.90
#